data_AF-A0A0C9TWK9-F1
#
_entry.id   AF-A0A0C9TWK9-F1
#
_cell.length_a   1.000
_cell.length_b   1.000
_cell.length_c   1.000
_cell.angle_alpha   90.00
_cell.angle_beta   90.00
_cell.angle_gamma   90.00
#
_symmetry.space_group_name_H-M   'P 1'
#
loop_
_entity.id
_entity.type
_entity.pdbx_description
1 polymer ?
#
loop_
_entity_poly.entity_id
_entity_poly.type
_entity_poly.pdbx_seq_one_letter_code
_entity_poly.pdbx_strand_id
1 'polypeptide(L)'
;MHFLPSFLRKDSKLSIIDDLLKKLAHKDAARDIFNIVIIGQIGVGASSVTNLITGTSNAPISTDVSPCTKSFTAYSFTLHGRSFRLIDSPGFGSSKSTTAAIIRSLRELDSQFGIDLVFNCLRGTRGDASAGVQNYNAIRSAVSDDVPIVAVITGLERYSETMDQWWTTNEADLKGRRMVFADHACVTTLDTVSANDPKLEARVVESQKTMEGLILRNCHTTRIGSRGMVGPRRHTRY
;
A
#
# COMPACT_ATOMS: atom_id res chain seq x y z
N MET A 1 37.96 13.02 -33.41
CA MET A 1 36.54 12.76 -33.10
C MET A 1 36.50 11.88 -31.86
N HIS A 2 36.27 12.47 -30.67
CA HIS A 2 36.16 11.71 -29.42
C HIS A 2 34.72 11.23 -29.25
N PHE A 3 34.53 9.90 -29.29
CA PHE A 3 33.30 9.26 -28.83
C PHE A 3 33.22 9.40 -27.30
N LEU A 4 32.28 10.21 -26.82
CA LEU A 4 31.84 10.15 -25.43
C LEU A 4 31.10 8.82 -25.20
N PRO A 5 31.33 8.11 -24.09
CA PRO A 5 30.57 6.92 -23.75
C PRO A 5 29.08 7.29 -23.57
N SER A 6 28.19 6.47 -24.11
CA SER A 6 26.73 6.58 -24.01
C SER A 6 26.19 6.28 -22.60
N PHE A 7 26.97 6.58 -21.56
CA PHE A 7 26.58 6.49 -20.17
C PHE A 7 26.01 7.84 -19.75
N LEU A 8 24.73 8.06 -20.08
CA LEU A 8 23.77 9.03 -19.52
C LEU A 8 22.60 9.23 -20.50
N ARG A 9 22.05 8.15 -21.05
CA ARG A 9 20.64 8.22 -21.45
C ARG A 9 19.85 7.98 -20.18
N LYS A 10 19.57 9.08 -19.47
CA LYS A 10 18.59 9.11 -18.40
C LYS A 10 17.27 8.72 -19.07
N ASP A 11 16.90 7.45 -18.98
CA ASP A 11 15.62 6.98 -19.48
C ASP A 11 14.56 7.85 -18.79
N SER A 12 13.93 8.73 -19.57
CA SER A 12 12.83 9.61 -19.15
C SER A 12 11.54 8.83 -18.85
N LYS A 13 11.67 7.57 -18.42
CA LYS A 13 10.59 6.61 -18.16
C LYS A 13 10.12 6.68 -16.70
N LEU A 14 9.24 7.66 -16.47
CA LEU A 14 8.34 7.79 -15.32
C LEU A 14 9.03 7.78 -13.94
N SER A 15 9.33 8.98 -13.48
CA SER A 15 9.85 9.40 -12.18
C SER A 15 8.84 9.26 -11.03
N ILE A 16 7.98 8.23 -11.05
CA ILE A 16 6.82 8.18 -10.13
C ILE A 16 7.23 7.96 -8.67
N ILE A 17 8.48 7.58 -8.39
CA ILE A 17 9.00 7.37 -7.04
C ILE A 17 10.24 8.23 -6.70
N ASP A 18 10.96 8.76 -7.68
CA ASP A 18 12.25 9.45 -7.49
C ASP A 18 12.20 10.54 -6.41
N ASP A 19 11.13 11.35 -6.41
CA ASP A 19 10.97 12.43 -5.44
C ASP A 19 10.71 11.90 -4.03
N LEU A 20 10.03 10.76 -3.91
CA LEU A 20 9.88 10.08 -2.63
C LEU A 20 11.25 9.58 -2.15
N LEU A 21 11.99 8.84 -2.96
CA LEU A 21 13.28 8.26 -2.56
C LEU A 21 14.26 9.34 -2.09
N LYS A 22 14.34 10.47 -2.79
CA LYS A 22 15.15 11.63 -2.36
C LYS A 22 14.69 12.15 -0.99
N LYS A 23 13.39 12.35 -0.79
CA LYS A 23 12.83 12.82 0.49
C LYS A 23 13.15 11.83 1.63
N LEU A 24 13.10 10.53 1.38
CA LEU A 24 13.41 9.51 2.38
C LEU A 24 14.90 9.50 2.72
N ALA A 25 15.77 9.55 1.70
CA ALA A 25 17.22 9.60 1.89
C ALA A 25 17.68 10.79 2.76
N HIS A 26 17.01 11.94 2.68
CA HIS A 26 17.31 13.10 3.52
C HIS A 26 16.73 13.01 4.95
N LYS A 27 15.64 12.27 5.15
CA LYS A 27 14.90 12.22 6.43
C LYS A 27 15.24 11.01 7.30
N ASP A 28 15.79 9.94 6.73
CA ASP A 28 16.05 8.68 7.43
C ASP A 28 17.35 8.66 8.26
N ALA A 29 17.82 9.82 8.70
CA ALA A 29 18.83 9.92 9.77
C ALA A 29 18.27 9.51 11.15
N ALA A 30 16.95 9.36 11.29
CA ALA A 30 16.25 8.96 12.51
C ALA A 30 15.89 7.45 12.54
N ARG A 31 15.98 6.86 13.73
CA ARG A 31 15.87 5.42 14.06
C ARG A 31 14.44 4.86 13.86
N ASP A 32 14.35 3.57 13.51
CA ASP A 32 13.20 2.65 13.55
C ASP A 32 11.83 3.18 13.07
N ILE A 33 11.76 3.62 11.81
CA ILE A 33 10.49 3.88 11.11
C ILE A 33 10.06 2.62 10.34
N PHE A 34 8.80 2.21 10.50
CA PHE A 34 8.18 1.15 9.72
C PHE A 34 7.56 1.71 8.43
N ASN A 35 7.96 1.17 7.29
CA ASN A 35 7.44 1.54 5.97
C ASN A 35 6.29 0.61 5.58
N ILE A 36 5.10 1.18 5.42
CA ILE A 36 3.89 0.46 5.02
C ILE A 36 3.48 0.97 3.65
N VAL A 37 3.44 0.10 2.64
CA VAL A 37 2.94 0.47 1.31
C VAL A 37 1.44 0.23 1.22
N ILE A 38 0.71 1.19 0.67
CA ILE A 38 -0.72 1.05 0.36
C ILE A 38 -0.89 1.07 -1.15
N ILE A 39 -1.50 0.01 -1.68
CA ILE A 39 -1.61 -0.19 -3.12
C ILE A 39 -2.88 -0.97 -3.47
N GLY A 40 -3.45 -0.70 -4.64
CA GLY A 40 -4.59 -1.44 -5.16
C GLY A 40 -4.97 -0.96 -6.56
N GLN A 41 -6.10 -1.43 -7.10
CA GLN A 41 -6.61 -0.94 -8.37
C GLN A 41 -7.10 0.51 -8.25
N ILE A 42 -7.06 1.28 -9.35
CA ILE A 42 -7.66 2.63 -9.37
C ILE A 42 -9.13 2.56 -8.91
N GLY A 43 -9.50 3.43 -7.97
CA GLY A 43 -10.86 3.54 -7.44
C GLY A 43 -11.22 2.55 -6.33
N VAL A 44 -10.28 1.72 -5.85
CA VAL A 44 -10.52 0.87 -4.66
C VAL A 44 -10.43 1.64 -3.35
N GLY A 45 -10.02 2.91 -3.34
CA GLY A 45 -9.98 3.71 -2.11
C GLY A 45 -8.71 3.54 -1.26
N ALA A 46 -7.58 3.13 -1.86
CA ALA A 46 -6.28 3.06 -1.17
C ALA A 46 -5.90 4.40 -0.50
N SER A 47 -5.97 5.52 -1.22
CA SER A 47 -5.70 6.85 -0.65
C SER A 47 -6.69 7.26 0.45
N SER A 48 -7.94 6.79 0.38
CA SER A 48 -8.92 7.00 1.45
C SER A 48 -8.57 6.22 2.72
N VAL A 49 -7.96 5.04 2.61
CA VAL A 49 -7.39 4.30 3.75
C VAL A 49 -6.23 5.09 4.39
N THR A 50 -5.38 5.75 3.59
CA THR A 50 -4.33 6.64 4.10
C THR A 50 -4.90 7.76 4.97
N ASN A 51 -5.97 8.41 4.48
CA ASN A 51 -6.66 9.48 5.24
C ASN A 51 -7.29 8.95 6.53
N LEU A 52 -7.96 7.78 6.47
CA LEU A 52 -8.53 7.12 7.65
C LEU A 52 -7.49 6.86 8.74
N ILE A 53 -6.31 6.33 8.39
CA ILE A 53 -5.27 5.97 9.37
C ILE A 53 -4.57 7.21 9.92
N THR A 54 -4.28 8.19 9.06
CA THR A 54 -3.58 9.40 9.49
C THR A 54 -4.48 10.35 10.27
N GLY A 55 -5.81 10.18 10.21
CA GLY A 55 -6.78 11.13 10.75
C GLY A 55 -6.74 12.48 10.04
N THR A 56 -6.28 12.51 8.78
CA THR A 56 -6.12 13.75 7.99
C THR A 56 -6.72 13.62 6.61
N SER A 57 -6.91 14.72 5.91
CA SER A 57 -7.37 14.77 4.50
C SER A 57 -6.22 15.07 3.53
N ASN A 58 -5.00 14.65 3.86
CA ASN A 58 -3.78 15.02 3.13
C ASN A 58 -3.48 14.14 1.91
N ALA A 59 -4.04 12.93 1.85
CA ALA A 59 -3.98 12.09 0.65
C ALA A 59 -5.05 12.54 -0.35
N PRO A 60 -4.66 12.91 -1.60
CA PRO A 60 -5.62 13.30 -2.61
C PRO A 60 -6.62 12.17 -2.89
N ILE A 61 -7.91 12.46 -2.75
CA ILE A 61 -9.01 11.57 -3.12
C ILE A 61 -9.83 12.22 -4.23
N SER A 62 -10.37 11.40 -5.14
CA SER A 62 -11.30 11.86 -6.17
C SER A 62 -12.47 10.89 -6.26
N THR A 63 -13.65 11.44 -6.50
CA THR A 63 -14.87 10.68 -6.84
C THR A 63 -14.89 10.27 -8.32
N ASP A 64 -13.98 10.78 -9.15
CA ASP A 64 -13.90 10.50 -10.58
C ASP A 64 -13.07 9.24 -10.90
N VAL A 65 -13.24 8.71 -12.11
CA VAL A 65 -12.55 7.50 -12.60
C VAL A 65 -11.06 7.76 -12.91
N SER A 66 -10.62 9.03 -12.91
CA SER A 66 -9.24 9.42 -13.22
C SER A 66 -8.30 9.16 -12.04
N PRO A 67 -7.11 8.55 -12.23
CA PRO A 67 -6.15 8.35 -11.16
C PRO A 67 -5.68 9.69 -10.58
N CYS A 68 -6.05 9.94 -9.32
CA CYS A 68 -5.65 11.12 -8.56
C CYS A 68 -4.18 11.02 -8.12
N THR A 69 -3.78 9.84 -7.64
CA THR A 69 -2.42 9.54 -7.17
C THR A 69 -1.52 9.21 -8.35
N LYS A 70 -0.66 10.16 -8.73
CA LYS A 70 0.24 10.07 -9.89
C LYS A 70 1.66 9.63 -9.53
N SER A 71 2.03 9.73 -8.26
CA SER A 71 3.35 9.37 -7.73
C SER A 71 3.23 8.80 -6.32
N PHE A 72 4.26 8.08 -5.89
CA PHE A 72 4.34 7.58 -4.52
C PHE A 72 4.51 8.74 -3.53
N THR A 73 3.73 8.74 -2.46
CA THR A 73 3.74 9.80 -1.44
C THR A 73 3.77 9.20 -0.05
N ALA A 74 4.63 9.72 0.81
CA ALA A 74 4.78 9.25 2.19
C ALA A 74 4.07 10.17 3.19
N TYR A 75 3.38 9.56 4.14
CA TYR A 75 2.68 10.20 5.25
C TYR A 75 3.19 9.57 6.55
N SER A 76 3.84 10.39 7.38
CA SER A 76 4.34 9.94 8.68
C SER A 76 3.25 10.03 9.73
N PHE A 77 3.17 9.03 10.61
CA PHE A 77 2.29 9.04 11.77
C PHE A 77 2.93 8.24 12.92
N THR A 78 2.40 8.42 14.12
CA THR A 78 2.83 7.67 15.31
C THR A 78 1.63 6.88 15.83
N LEU A 79 1.85 5.60 16.14
CA LEU A 79 0.85 4.73 16.73
C LEU A 79 1.48 3.97 17.90
N HIS A 80 0.91 4.09 19.10
CA HIS A 80 1.46 3.49 20.33
C HIS A 80 2.96 3.79 20.56
N GLY A 81 3.38 5.03 20.31
CA GLY A 81 4.77 5.47 20.50
C GLY A 81 5.78 4.96 19.45
N ARG A 82 5.32 4.23 18.43
CA ARG A 82 6.13 3.76 17.30
C ARG A 82 5.90 4.63 16.08
N SER A 83 6.97 4.90 15.34
CA SER A 83 6.94 5.72 14.13
C SER A 83 6.67 4.88 12.89
N PHE A 84 5.72 5.33 12.08
CA PHE A 84 5.32 4.66 10.86
C PHE A 84 5.29 5.64 9.69
N ARG A 85 5.41 5.09 8.50
CA ARG A 85 5.29 5.81 7.23
C ARG A 85 4.34 5.04 6.33
N LEU A 86 3.17 5.61 6.05
CA LEU A 86 2.30 5.12 4.97
C LEU A 86 2.80 5.67 3.66
N ILE A 87 3.06 4.78 2.71
CA ILE A 87 3.50 5.11 1.36
C ILE A 87 2.33 4.78 0.43
N ASP A 88 1.55 5.81 0.12
CA ASP A 88 0.46 5.71 -0.84
C ASP A 88 1.02 5.68 -2.26
N SER A 89 0.46 4.81 -3.11
CA SER A 89 0.99 4.52 -4.44
C SER A 89 -0.05 4.78 -5.53
N PRO A 90 0.38 5.05 -6.78
CA PRO A 90 -0.51 5.03 -7.92
C PRO A 90 -1.21 3.68 -8.06
N GLY A 91 -2.51 3.70 -8.39
CA GLY A 91 -3.28 2.48 -8.55
C GLY A 91 -3.01 1.71 -9.86
N PHE A 92 -3.24 0.41 -9.85
CA PHE A 92 -3.22 -0.43 -11.04
C PHE A 92 -4.43 -0.18 -11.96
N GLY A 93 -4.29 -0.49 -13.25
CA GLY A 93 -5.42 -0.53 -14.20
C GLY A 93 -5.45 0.60 -15.25
N SER A 94 -4.48 1.51 -15.26
CA SER A 94 -4.38 2.53 -16.32
C SER A 94 -3.69 2.01 -17.60
N SER A 95 -2.58 1.27 -17.46
CA SER A 95 -1.87 0.64 -18.58
C SER A 95 -0.84 -0.39 -18.10
N LYS A 96 -0.34 -1.23 -19.04
CA LYS A 96 0.78 -2.16 -18.77
C LYS A 96 2.08 -1.43 -18.40
N SER A 97 2.37 -0.29 -19.03
CA SER A 97 3.58 0.50 -18.73
C SER A 97 3.52 1.13 -17.34
N THR A 98 2.35 1.61 -16.91
CA THR A 98 2.14 2.08 -15.54
C THR A 98 2.30 0.96 -14.53
N THR A 99 1.76 -0.23 -14.80
CA THR A 99 1.94 -1.42 -13.95
C THR A 99 3.42 -1.77 -13.80
N ALA A 100 4.18 -1.79 -14.89
CA ALA A 100 5.63 -2.04 -14.84
C ALA A 100 6.40 -0.96 -14.05
N ALA A 101 5.98 0.31 -14.15
CA ALA A 101 6.58 1.41 -13.39
C ALA A 101 6.32 1.26 -11.88
N ILE A 102 5.09 0.87 -11.49
CA ILE A 102 4.73 0.58 -10.10
C ILE A 102 5.59 -0.56 -9.55
N ILE A 103 5.67 -1.70 -10.26
CA ILE A 103 6.46 -2.86 -9.84
C ILE A 103 7.94 -2.48 -9.64
N ARG A 104 8.53 -1.74 -10.58
CA ARG A 104 9.90 -1.25 -10.46
C ARG A 104 10.08 -0.34 -9.25
N SER A 105 9.11 0.54 -9.00
CA SER A 105 9.14 1.47 -7.88
C SER A 105 9.07 0.75 -6.53
N LEU A 106 8.21 -0.28 -6.41
CA LEU A 106 8.14 -1.13 -5.21
C LEU A 106 9.47 -1.84 -4.93
N ARG A 107 10.09 -2.41 -5.97
CA ARG A 107 11.42 -3.06 -5.85
C ARG A 107 12.49 -2.08 -5.41
N GLU A 108 12.48 -0.87 -5.98
CA GLU A 108 13.45 0.16 -5.66
C GLU A 108 13.28 0.64 -4.21
N LEU A 109 12.04 0.87 -3.77
CA LEU A 109 11.70 1.23 -2.40
C LEU A 109 12.14 0.16 -1.41
N ASP A 110 11.78 -1.11 -1.66
CA ASP A 110 12.13 -2.22 -0.79
C ASP A 110 13.65 -2.38 -0.67
N SER A 111 14.36 -2.32 -1.81
CA SER A 111 15.83 -2.47 -1.82
C SER A 111 16.59 -1.35 -1.09
N GLN A 112 16.09 -0.11 -1.11
CA GLN A 112 16.77 1.03 -0.51
C GLN A 112 16.36 1.31 0.93
N PHE A 113 15.07 1.13 1.26
CA PHE A 113 14.50 1.55 2.54
C PHE A 113 13.83 0.42 3.33
N GLY A 114 13.61 -0.74 2.70
CA GLY A 114 12.83 -1.86 3.24
C GLY A 114 11.33 -1.54 3.29
N ILE A 115 10.50 -2.50 2.94
CA ILE A 115 9.06 -2.47 3.18
C ILE A 115 8.74 -3.44 4.30
N ASP A 116 8.07 -2.98 5.35
CA ASP A 116 7.75 -3.80 6.52
C ASP A 116 6.34 -4.42 6.43
N LEU A 117 5.45 -3.84 5.61
CA LEU A 117 4.07 -4.31 5.42
C LEU A 117 3.49 -3.77 4.11
N VAL A 118 2.67 -4.56 3.41
CA VAL A 118 1.90 -4.11 2.26
C VAL A 118 0.41 -4.26 2.51
N PHE A 119 -0.33 -3.17 2.36
CA PHE A 119 -1.78 -3.16 2.25
C PHE A 119 -2.15 -3.32 0.78
N ASN A 120 -2.67 -4.51 0.43
CA ASN A 120 -3.31 -4.71 -0.86
C ASN A 120 -4.81 -4.38 -0.71
N CYS A 121 -5.19 -3.19 -1.17
CA CYS A 121 -6.56 -2.71 -1.12
C CYS A 121 -7.41 -3.34 -2.22
N LEU A 122 -8.51 -3.97 -1.81
CA LEU A 122 -9.53 -4.55 -2.68
C LEU A 122 -10.86 -3.88 -2.36
N ARG A 123 -11.73 -3.72 -3.36
CA ARG A 123 -13.07 -3.17 -3.13
C ARG A 123 -14.08 -4.30 -2.98
N GLY A 124 -14.72 -4.41 -1.82
CA GLY A 124 -15.65 -5.50 -1.51
C GLY A 124 -16.92 -5.53 -2.37
N THR A 125 -17.21 -4.44 -3.08
CA THR A 125 -18.40 -4.29 -3.95
C THR A 125 -18.12 -4.47 -5.44
N ARG A 126 -16.85 -4.67 -5.87
CA ARG A 126 -16.51 -4.85 -7.30
C ARG A 126 -16.14 -6.30 -7.63
N GLY A 127 -16.63 -6.77 -8.77
CA GLY A 127 -16.58 -8.18 -9.19
C GLY A 127 -15.48 -8.57 -10.18
N ASP A 128 -14.47 -7.74 -10.48
CA ASP A 128 -13.36 -8.17 -11.35
C ASP A 128 -12.29 -8.93 -10.57
N ALA A 129 -12.61 -10.21 -10.34
CA ALA A 129 -11.74 -11.25 -9.84
C ALA A 129 -10.34 -11.25 -10.49
N SER A 130 -10.29 -11.06 -11.81
CA SER A 130 -9.10 -11.31 -12.62
C SER A 130 -8.07 -10.18 -12.48
N ALA A 131 -8.53 -8.93 -12.43
CA ALA A 131 -7.68 -7.78 -12.17
C ALA A 131 -7.09 -7.84 -10.75
N GLY A 132 -7.89 -8.26 -9.75
CA GLY A 132 -7.43 -8.45 -8.37
C GLY A 132 -6.27 -9.45 -8.26
N VAL A 133 -6.38 -10.60 -8.92
CA VAL A 133 -5.34 -11.64 -8.95
C VAL A 133 -4.06 -11.14 -9.63
N GLN A 134 -4.19 -10.46 -10.78
CA GLN A 134 -3.04 -9.90 -11.49
C GLN A 134 -2.29 -8.87 -10.63
N ASN A 135 -3.03 -7.99 -9.94
CA ASN A 135 -2.45 -6.99 -9.06
C ASN A 135 -1.75 -7.63 -7.85
N TYR A 136 -2.38 -8.62 -7.22
CA TYR A 136 -1.77 -9.36 -6.12
C TYR A 136 -0.45 -10.02 -6.54
N ASN A 137 -0.44 -10.73 -7.68
CA ASN A 137 0.77 -11.37 -8.20
C ASN A 137 1.86 -10.34 -8.54
N ALA A 138 1.48 -9.19 -9.11
CA ALA A 138 2.41 -8.10 -9.41
C ALA A 138 3.05 -7.56 -8.13
N ILE A 139 2.27 -7.28 -7.09
CA ILE A 139 2.76 -6.84 -5.77
C ILE A 139 3.70 -7.89 -5.18
N ARG A 140 3.27 -9.16 -5.11
CA ARG A 140 4.06 -10.23 -4.52
C ARG A 140 5.42 -10.41 -5.21
N SER A 141 5.45 -10.26 -6.54
CA SER A 141 6.69 -10.34 -7.35
C SER A 141 7.63 -9.11 -7.21
N ALA A 142 7.18 -8.06 -6.52
CA ALA A 142 7.87 -6.79 -6.43
C ALA A 142 8.49 -6.53 -5.05
N VAL A 143 8.12 -7.30 -4.03
CA VAL A 143 8.54 -7.12 -2.64
C VAL A 143 9.05 -8.44 -2.07
N SER A 144 10.03 -8.38 -1.15
CA SER A 144 10.69 -9.56 -0.58
C SER A 144 9.70 -10.55 0.06
N ASP A 145 9.93 -11.86 -0.07
CA ASP A 145 8.95 -12.90 0.31
C ASP A 145 8.53 -12.87 1.78
N ASP A 146 9.40 -12.36 2.66
CA ASP A 146 9.16 -12.17 4.09
C ASP A 146 8.27 -10.97 4.42
N VAL A 147 8.04 -10.06 3.46
CA VAL A 147 7.15 -8.91 3.64
C VAL A 147 5.70 -9.40 3.67
N PRO A 148 4.97 -9.20 4.79
CA PRO A 148 3.57 -9.56 4.87
C PRO A 148 2.73 -8.71 3.90
N ILE A 149 1.86 -9.37 3.14
CA ILE A 149 0.81 -8.70 2.35
C ILE A 149 -0.51 -8.99 3.06
N VAL A 150 -1.21 -7.95 3.48
CA VAL A 150 -2.53 -8.04 4.12
C VAL A 150 -3.59 -7.48 3.19
N ALA A 151 -4.80 -8.02 3.28
CA ALA A 151 -5.93 -7.53 2.50
C ALA A 151 -6.63 -6.39 3.24
N VAL A 152 -6.88 -5.28 2.55
CA VAL A 152 -7.73 -4.21 3.07
C VAL A 152 -8.95 -4.08 2.18
N ILE A 153 -10.10 -4.55 2.66
CA ILE A 153 -11.35 -4.58 1.92
C ILE A 153 -12.12 -3.28 2.20
N THR A 154 -12.23 -2.45 1.17
CA THR A 154 -12.92 -1.16 1.23
C THR A 154 -14.32 -1.23 0.62
N GLY A 155 -15.10 -0.16 0.76
CA GLY A 155 -16.40 -0.06 0.11
C GLY A 155 -17.52 -0.80 0.86
N LEU A 156 -17.37 -1.00 2.18
CA LEU A 156 -18.30 -1.76 3.02
C LEU A 156 -19.25 -0.87 3.83
N GLU A 157 -19.31 0.43 3.53
CA GLU A 157 -20.21 1.42 4.13
C GLU A 157 -21.67 0.96 4.22
N ARG A 158 -22.16 0.26 3.19
CA ARG A 158 -23.55 -0.18 3.05
C ARG A 158 -23.70 -1.71 3.14
N TYR A 159 -22.67 -2.40 3.60
CA TYR A 159 -22.75 -3.85 3.80
C TYR A 159 -23.81 -4.17 4.85
N SER A 160 -24.69 -5.14 4.58
CA SER A 160 -25.87 -5.41 5.43
C SER A 160 -25.46 -5.89 6.82
N GLU A 161 -24.47 -6.78 6.87
CA GLU A 161 -23.90 -7.36 8.08
C GLU A 161 -22.77 -6.50 8.69
N THR A 162 -22.06 -7.04 9.68
CA THR A 162 -20.77 -6.46 10.12
C THR A 162 -19.77 -6.46 8.96
N MET A 163 -18.85 -5.50 8.92
CA MET A 163 -17.90 -5.39 7.79
C MET A 163 -17.07 -6.67 7.63
N ASP A 164 -16.66 -7.27 8.74
CA ASP A 164 -15.82 -8.47 8.80
C ASP A 164 -16.47 -9.73 8.20
N GLN A 165 -17.81 -9.81 8.20
CA GLN A 165 -18.53 -10.92 7.55
C GLN A 165 -18.26 -11.01 6.04
N TRP A 166 -17.84 -9.90 5.40
CA TRP A 166 -17.39 -9.95 4.02
C TRP A 166 -16.19 -10.89 3.87
N TRP A 167 -15.21 -10.84 4.78
CA TRP A 167 -14.05 -11.73 4.71
C TRP A 167 -14.45 -13.18 4.88
N THR A 168 -15.27 -13.47 5.89
CA THR A 168 -15.77 -14.83 6.18
C THR A 168 -16.43 -15.46 4.94
N THR A 169 -17.14 -14.65 4.15
CA THR A 169 -17.83 -15.10 2.94
C THR A 169 -16.88 -15.30 1.74
N ASN A 170 -15.81 -14.50 1.63
CA ASN A 170 -15.00 -14.40 0.41
C ASN A 170 -13.59 -15.00 0.52
N GLU A 171 -13.11 -15.32 1.72
CA GLU A 171 -11.74 -15.80 1.93
C GLU A 171 -11.42 -17.07 1.12
N ALA A 172 -12.34 -18.03 1.10
CA ALA A 172 -12.14 -19.29 0.38
C ALA A 172 -11.95 -19.10 -1.13
N ASP A 173 -12.71 -18.17 -1.74
CA ASP A 173 -12.58 -17.84 -3.16
C ASP A 173 -11.27 -17.11 -3.45
N LEU A 174 -10.87 -16.15 -2.60
CA LEU A 174 -9.57 -15.48 -2.70
C LEU A 174 -8.40 -16.47 -2.61
N LYS A 175 -8.46 -17.39 -1.64
CA LYS A 175 -7.47 -18.48 -1.49
C LYS A 175 -7.48 -19.41 -2.71
N GLY A 176 -8.66 -19.78 -3.22
CA GLY A 176 -8.81 -20.59 -4.44
C GLY A 176 -8.17 -19.96 -5.68
N ARG A 177 -8.12 -18.62 -5.71
CA ARG A 177 -7.44 -17.81 -6.74
C ARG A 177 -5.96 -17.55 -6.44
N ARG A 178 -5.41 -18.21 -5.42
CA ARG A 178 -4.01 -18.09 -4.96
C ARG A 178 -3.63 -16.70 -4.43
N MET A 179 -4.61 -15.93 -3.96
CA MET A 179 -4.36 -14.71 -3.21
C MET A 179 -4.26 -15.06 -1.72
N VAL A 180 -3.05 -15.17 -1.21
CA VAL A 180 -2.78 -15.54 0.19
C VAL A 180 -2.36 -14.31 0.97
N PHE A 181 -3.17 -13.93 1.97
CA PHE A 181 -2.93 -12.76 2.79
C PHE A 181 -2.50 -13.18 4.20
N ALA A 182 -1.57 -12.43 4.79
CA ALA A 182 -1.09 -12.67 6.15
C ALA A 182 -2.15 -12.32 7.21
N ASP A 183 -2.99 -11.34 6.92
CA ASP A 183 -4.07 -10.84 7.77
C ASP A 183 -5.04 -10.02 6.88
N HIS A 184 -6.12 -9.49 7.45
CA HIS A 184 -7.09 -8.68 6.73
C HIS A 184 -7.75 -7.60 7.60
N ALA A 185 -8.35 -6.62 6.93
CA ALA A 185 -9.26 -5.66 7.52
C ALA A 185 -10.42 -5.38 6.57
N CYS A 186 -11.63 -5.35 7.09
CA CYS A 186 -12.83 -4.94 6.37
C CYS A 186 -13.28 -3.56 6.87
N VAL A 187 -13.29 -2.57 5.99
CA VAL A 187 -13.39 -1.16 6.36
C VAL A 187 -14.32 -0.34 5.47
N THR A 188 -14.76 0.79 6.00
CA THR A 188 -15.28 1.93 5.25
C THR A 188 -14.29 3.08 5.33
N THR A 189 -14.28 3.92 4.29
CA THR A 189 -13.45 5.12 4.20
C THR A 189 -14.25 6.35 3.82
N LEU A 190 -15.59 6.29 3.92
CA LEU A 190 -16.44 7.44 3.63
C LEU A 190 -16.34 8.48 4.74
N ASP A 191 -16.28 9.75 4.34
CA ASP A 191 -16.32 10.87 5.26
C ASP A 191 -17.75 11.07 5.79
N THR A 192 -17.89 11.01 7.11
CA THR A 192 -19.16 11.07 7.85
C THR A 192 -19.73 12.48 7.93
N VAL A 193 -18.94 13.52 7.64
CA VAL A 193 -19.33 14.94 7.78
C VAL A 193 -20.54 15.29 6.89
N SER A 194 -20.85 14.49 5.87
CA SER A 194 -21.94 14.74 4.93
C SER A 194 -23.21 13.90 5.14
N ALA A 195 -23.17 12.84 5.96
CA ALA A 195 -24.21 11.79 5.91
C ALA A 195 -25.21 11.79 7.08
N ASN A 196 -24.89 12.39 8.23
CA ASN A 196 -25.72 12.31 9.46
C ASN A 196 -26.22 10.87 9.75
N ASP A 197 -25.36 9.88 9.58
CA ASP A 197 -25.68 8.46 9.74
C ASP A 197 -24.87 7.86 10.90
N PRO A 198 -25.47 7.66 12.09
CA PRO A 198 -24.79 7.09 13.25
C PRO A 198 -24.21 5.69 13.01
N LYS A 199 -24.82 4.90 12.11
CA LYS A 199 -24.30 3.57 11.76
C LYS A 199 -23.02 3.72 10.95
N LEU A 200 -22.97 4.69 10.03
CA LEU A 200 -21.77 4.98 9.26
C LEU A 200 -20.64 5.54 10.14
N GLU A 201 -20.97 6.44 11.08
CA GLU A 201 -20.00 6.95 12.07
C GLU A 201 -19.37 5.83 12.90
N ALA A 202 -20.21 4.93 13.43
CA ALA A 202 -19.73 3.77 14.17
C ALA A 202 -18.79 2.90 13.32
N ARG A 203 -19.12 2.68 12.04
CA ARG A 203 -18.28 1.91 11.10
C ARG A 203 -16.96 2.61 10.79
N VAL A 204 -16.90 3.94 10.72
CA VAL A 204 -15.64 4.67 10.52
C VAL A 204 -14.74 4.53 11.74
N VAL A 205 -15.28 4.67 12.95
CA VAL A 205 -14.53 4.46 14.19
C VAL A 205 -14.04 3.01 14.31
N GLU A 206 -14.88 2.03 13.97
CA GLU A 206 -14.51 0.62 13.88
C GLU A 206 -13.38 0.42 12.86
N SER A 207 -13.50 1.03 11.67
CA SER A 207 -12.50 0.92 10.60
C SER A 207 -11.14 1.47 11.03
N GLN A 208 -11.11 2.62 11.70
CA GLN A 208 -9.86 3.19 12.22
C GLN A 208 -9.18 2.24 13.22
N LYS A 209 -9.94 1.74 14.22
CA LYS A 209 -9.42 0.79 15.21
C LYS A 209 -8.94 -0.51 14.58
N THR A 210 -9.66 -1.02 13.59
CA THR A 210 -9.29 -2.23 12.86
C THR A 210 -7.98 -2.02 12.10
N MET A 211 -7.79 -0.88 11.44
CA MET A 211 -6.54 -0.57 10.75
C MET A 211 -5.36 -0.39 11.71
N GLU A 212 -5.55 0.30 12.84
CA GLU A 212 -4.52 0.41 13.89
C GLU A 212 -4.12 -0.97 14.42
N GLY A 213 -5.10 -1.83 14.72
CA GLY A 213 -4.86 -3.20 15.14
C GLY A 213 -4.12 -4.04 14.08
N LEU A 214 -4.51 -3.91 12.81
CA LEU A 214 -3.85 -4.58 11.69
C LEU A 214 -2.37 -4.21 11.60
N ILE A 215 -2.04 -2.92 11.72
CA ILE A 215 -0.67 -2.41 11.72
C ILE A 215 0.12 -3.01 12.89
N LEU A 216 -0.43 -2.96 14.10
CA LEU A 216 0.27 -3.41 15.30
C LEU A 216 0.54 -4.92 15.30
N ARG A 217 -0.37 -5.72 14.75
CA ARG A 217 -0.19 -7.18 14.64
C ARG A 217 0.85 -7.57 13.59
N ASN A 218 0.93 -6.83 12.49
CA ASN A 218 1.72 -7.24 11.31
C ASN A 218 3.05 -6.50 11.16
N CYS A 219 3.24 -5.36 11.82
CA CYS A 219 4.55 -4.72 11.92
C CYS A 219 5.27 -5.23 13.18
N HIS A 220 6.06 -6.30 13.05
CA HIS A 220 6.82 -6.88 14.16
C HIS A 220 7.96 -5.98 14.65
N THR A 221 8.22 -5.98 15.95
CA THR A 221 9.06 -4.99 16.66
C THR A 221 10.56 -5.12 16.45
N THR A 222 11.05 -6.04 15.61
CA THR A 222 12.47 -6.41 15.61
C THR A 222 13.18 -6.03 14.31
N ARG A 223 13.60 -4.77 14.19
CA ARG A 223 14.81 -4.40 13.43
C ARG A 223 16.09 -4.53 14.30
N ILE A 224 16.05 -5.34 15.35
CA ILE A 224 17.21 -5.60 16.21
C ILE A 224 17.97 -6.79 15.63
N GLY A 225 19.11 -6.52 14.98
CA GLY A 225 20.15 -7.55 14.81
C GLY A 225 20.86 -7.74 13.47
N SER A 226 20.74 -6.86 12.46
CA SER A 226 21.51 -7.06 11.21
C SER A 226 21.82 -5.81 10.38
N ARG A 227 22.19 -4.70 11.04
CA ARG A 227 23.03 -3.67 10.40
C ARG A 227 24.50 -3.84 10.82
N GLY A 228 24.99 -5.08 10.80
CA GLY A 228 26.38 -5.29 10.41
C GLY A 228 26.48 -5.00 8.92
N MET A 229 27.57 -4.38 8.46
CA MET A 229 27.82 -4.07 7.05
C MET A 229 27.54 -5.30 6.16
N VAL A 230 26.36 -5.38 5.54
CA VAL A 230 26.08 -6.33 4.47
C VAL A 230 25.99 -5.50 3.20
N GLY A 231 26.95 -5.72 2.31
CA GLY A 231 26.95 -5.16 0.96
C GLY A 231 25.67 -5.48 0.19
N PRO A 232 25.52 -4.94 -1.03
CA PRO A 232 24.26 -5.01 -1.77
C PRO A 232 23.72 -6.43 -1.84
N ARG A 233 22.51 -6.64 -1.32
CA ARG A 233 21.82 -7.95 -1.35
C ARG A 233 21.70 -8.38 -2.80
N ARG A 234 22.40 -9.45 -3.18
CA ARG A 234 22.36 -10.01 -4.52
C ARG A 234 20.99 -10.60 -4.77
N HIS A 235 20.25 -10.04 -5.73
CA HIS A 235 19.14 -10.75 -6.35
C HIS A 235 19.68 -11.96 -7.11
N THR A 236 19.38 -13.16 -6.63
CA THR A 236 19.46 -14.38 -7.43
C THR A 236 18.42 -14.27 -8.54
N ARG A 237 18.91 -14.10 -9.77
CA ARG A 237 18.12 -14.31 -10.98
C ARG A 237 17.90 -15.82 -11.12
N TYR A 238 16.63 -16.22 -11.17
CA TYR A 238 16.22 -17.41 -11.90
C TYR A 238 15.39 -16.95 -13.10
#